data_AF-A0A510XCM4-F1
#
_entry.id   AF-A0A510XCM4-F1
#
_cell.length_a   1.000
_cell.length_b   1.000
_cell.length_c   1.000
_cell.angle_alpha   90.00
_cell.angle_beta   90.00
_cell.angle_gamma   90.00
#
_symmetry.space_group_name_H-M   'P 1'
#
loop_
_entity.id
_entity.type
_entity.pdbx_description
1 polymer ?
#
loop_
_entity_poly.entity_id
_entity_poly.type
_entity_poly.pdbx_seq_one_letter_code
_entity_poly.pdbx_strand_id
1 'polypeptide(L)'
;MVEALYHRLFEASADAQFVVAVEAGGERFRYLRVNDALVKGTGIPRSVMEGHTPAEALPTALAPLIEDQYRLCLRARQTRLYEQHFPLPAGQRCWQTRLTPLFDESGEVSLILGTARDITELRDFTQTLVSVADALPGFIYQLRRDADGHWSYSYVGKRVEEMFGVSVAEAEADAEALIGLIHPDDRERVIGESLECAERLAPWHSEFRMYHRDGRLLWLEANDIAQRLENGSLVWTGYVNDITAQKRLEERNAVNDRRFQLLVENANDIIYSLTREGRLEYVSPNWSEMLGLDAEAALGQPLIDFVHPEDRPAVAAFLGALFDSGTKQQGVEYRMRHGDGDWRWHTSNASPMFDEGGSLTTCMGIARDITERKAMEEKIRHMAQHDPLTELPNRALFFSHLDKAIQLALRQRQPLALMFIDLDKFKPVNDTHGHGVGDRLLIAVARRMEARLRASDIIGRIGGDEFVVLLPLISGRDDAHGVAVTLCEALREPFAVDHLTLGVSASIGLALCPEHAEESQALAHYADQAMYLAKERGRDRVVVYGEGRRRR
;
A
#
# COMPACT_ATOMS: atom_id res chain seq x y z
N MET A 1 -1.19 -47.44 80.69
CA MET A 1 -0.30 -47.61 79.52
C MET A 1 -1.02 -47.40 78.19
N VAL A 2 -2.20 -48.03 78.00
CA VAL A 2 -3.02 -47.90 76.77
C VAL A 2 -3.61 -46.50 76.57
N GLU A 3 -4.13 -45.87 77.62
CA GLU A 3 -4.70 -44.51 77.54
C GLU A 3 -3.65 -43.44 77.16
N ALA A 4 -2.45 -43.52 77.75
CA ALA A 4 -1.31 -42.65 77.40
C ALA A 4 -0.75 -42.90 75.99
N LEU A 5 -1.03 -44.07 75.39
CA LEU A 5 -0.69 -44.35 73.99
C LEU A 5 -1.71 -43.70 73.06
N TYR A 6 -3.02 -43.86 73.30
CA TYR A 6 -4.08 -43.22 72.51
C TYR A 6 -4.00 -41.70 72.55
N HIS A 7 -3.71 -41.11 73.72
CA HIS A 7 -3.50 -39.67 73.84
C HIS A 7 -2.34 -39.19 72.95
N ARG A 8 -1.19 -39.89 72.98
CA ARG A 8 -0.05 -39.55 72.11
C ARG A 8 -0.36 -39.71 70.62
N LEU A 9 -1.12 -40.74 70.24
CA LEU A 9 -1.53 -40.93 68.84
C LEU A 9 -2.50 -39.85 68.36
N PHE A 10 -3.45 -39.46 69.20
CA PHE A 10 -4.42 -38.40 68.92
C PHE A 10 -3.74 -37.03 68.74
N GLU A 11 -2.77 -36.71 69.61
CA GLU A 11 -2.00 -35.46 69.53
C GLU A 11 -0.96 -35.47 68.39
N ALA A 12 -0.40 -36.63 68.04
CA ALA A 12 0.59 -36.74 66.96
C ALA A 12 -0.03 -36.71 65.55
N SER A 13 -1.35 -36.79 65.43
CA SER A 13 -2.04 -36.70 64.13
C SER A 13 -1.79 -35.35 63.46
N ALA A 14 -1.39 -35.39 62.19
CA ALA A 14 -1.27 -34.19 61.35
C ALA A 14 -2.64 -33.59 60.99
N ASP A 15 -3.66 -34.44 60.85
CA ASP A 15 -5.05 -34.01 60.64
C ASP A 15 -5.63 -33.51 61.98
N ALA A 16 -6.51 -32.51 61.89
CA ALA A 16 -7.22 -31.95 63.05
C ALA A 16 -8.26 -32.96 63.56
N GLN A 17 -8.22 -33.29 64.84
CA GLN A 17 -9.10 -34.29 65.45
C GLN A 17 -9.86 -33.73 66.65
N PHE A 18 -11.12 -34.16 66.79
CA PHE A 18 -11.95 -33.81 67.93
C PHE A 18 -12.95 -34.92 68.26
N VAL A 19 -13.30 -35.02 69.54
CA VAL A 19 -14.31 -35.94 70.05
C VAL A 19 -15.44 -35.13 70.66
N VAL A 20 -16.66 -35.38 70.21
CA VAL A 20 -17.87 -34.71 70.68
C VAL A 20 -18.75 -35.72 71.40
N ALA A 21 -19.18 -35.40 72.62
CA ALA A 21 -20.23 -36.13 73.32
C ALA A 21 -21.60 -35.78 72.75
N VAL A 22 -22.42 -36.80 72.56
CA VAL A 22 -23.85 -36.67 72.24
C VAL A 22 -24.62 -36.71 73.55
N GLU A 23 -25.15 -35.58 73.99
CA GLU A 23 -25.91 -35.43 75.23
C GLU A 23 -27.42 -35.36 74.93
N ALA A 24 -28.25 -35.77 75.90
CA ALA A 24 -29.71 -35.65 75.84
C ALA A 24 -30.32 -36.18 74.52
N GLY A 25 -29.91 -37.38 74.07
CA GLY A 25 -30.45 -38.01 72.87
C GLY A 25 -30.15 -37.28 71.55
N GLY A 26 -29.14 -36.41 71.53
CA GLY A 26 -28.77 -35.62 70.35
C GLY A 26 -29.27 -34.19 70.33
N GLU A 27 -29.87 -33.72 71.42
CA GLU A 27 -30.29 -32.32 71.57
C GLU A 27 -29.12 -31.39 71.89
N ARG A 28 -28.03 -31.92 72.47
CA ARG A 28 -26.84 -31.13 72.83
C ARG A 28 -25.56 -31.87 72.48
N PHE A 29 -24.56 -31.12 72.03
CA PHE A 29 -23.24 -31.63 71.68
C PHE A 29 -22.18 -30.91 72.51
N ARG A 30 -21.17 -31.64 73.02
CA ARG A 30 -20.08 -31.04 73.82
C ARG A 30 -18.73 -31.58 73.38
N TYR A 31 -17.75 -30.70 73.14
CA TYR A 31 -16.40 -31.17 72.84
C TYR A 31 -15.78 -31.79 74.09
N LEU A 32 -15.43 -33.07 74.03
CA LEU A 32 -14.70 -33.75 75.10
C LEU A 32 -13.20 -33.56 74.96
N ARG A 33 -12.70 -33.65 73.73
CA ARG A 33 -11.28 -33.57 73.41
C ARG A 33 -11.05 -32.96 72.05
N VAL A 34 -9.97 -32.19 71.93
CA VAL A 34 -9.45 -31.69 70.65
C VAL A 34 -7.93 -31.83 70.64
N ASN A 35 -7.34 -32.14 69.48
CA ASN A 35 -5.89 -32.25 69.37
C ASN A 35 -5.23 -30.90 69.02
N ASP A 36 -3.91 -30.84 69.16
CA ASP A 36 -3.13 -29.65 68.85
C ASP A 36 -3.25 -29.20 67.38
N ALA A 37 -3.43 -30.13 66.44
CA ALA A 37 -3.63 -29.81 65.03
C ALA A 37 -4.93 -29.00 64.80
N LEU A 38 -6.02 -29.35 65.51
CA LEU A 38 -7.26 -28.57 65.46
C LEU A 38 -7.09 -27.19 66.07
N VAL A 39 -6.41 -27.08 67.22
CA VAL A 39 -6.16 -25.79 67.87
C VAL A 39 -5.35 -24.87 66.96
N LYS A 40 -4.28 -25.39 66.33
CA LYS A 40 -3.46 -24.62 65.38
C LYS A 40 -4.22 -24.25 64.11
N GLY A 41 -4.99 -25.19 63.55
CA GLY A 41 -5.73 -25.00 62.31
C GLY A 41 -6.91 -24.03 62.43
N THR A 42 -7.58 -24.02 63.58
CA THR A 42 -8.71 -23.13 63.85
C THR A 42 -8.30 -21.82 64.52
N GLY A 43 -7.22 -21.82 65.30
CA GLY A 43 -6.82 -20.71 66.16
C GLY A 43 -7.67 -20.58 67.43
N ILE A 44 -8.58 -21.53 67.70
CA ILE A 44 -9.43 -21.53 68.89
C ILE A 44 -8.71 -22.31 70.01
N PRO A 45 -8.44 -21.71 71.18
CA PRO A 45 -7.76 -22.40 72.26
C PRO A 45 -8.53 -23.62 72.76
N ARG A 46 -7.80 -24.67 73.14
CA ARG A 46 -8.37 -25.90 73.73
C ARG A 46 -9.32 -25.63 74.89
N SER A 47 -8.97 -24.67 75.75
CA SER A 47 -9.78 -24.28 76.92
C SER A 47 -11.15 -23.68 76.58
N VAL A 48 -11.32 -23.18 75.35
CA VAL A 48 -12.59 -22.63 74.86
C VAL A 48 -13.43 -23.72 74.19
N MET A 49 -12.80 -24.78 73.68
CA MET A 49 -13.50 -25.90 73.06
C MET A 49 -13.87 -26.99 74.06
N GLU A 50 -12.89 -27.58 74.74
CA GLU A 50 -13.13 -28.72 75.64
C GLU A 50 -14.07 -28.31 76.79
N GLY A 51 -15.08 -29.16 77.04
CA GLY A 51 -16.12 -28.91 78.03
C GLY A 51 -17.24 -27.99 77.55
N HIS A 52 -17.14 -27.38 76.37
CA HIS A 52 -18.13 -26.43 75.85
C HIS A 52 -18.89 -27.00 74.65
N THR A 53 -20.08 -26.45 74.42
CA THR A 53 -20.91 -26.74 73.25
C THR A 53 -20.38 -26.01 72.00
N PRO A 54 -20.69 -26.46 70.77
CA PRO A 54 -20.34 -25.72 69.56
C PRO A 54 -20.79 -24.26 69.59
N ALA A 55 -21.97 -23.96 70.14
CA ALA A 55 -22.49 -22.60 70.32
C ALA A 55 -21.64 -21.71 71.25
N GLU A 56 -20.97 -22.31 72.24
CA GLU A 56 -20.09 -21.61 73.18
C GLU A 56 -18.64 -21.51 72.64
N ALA A 57 -18.20 -22.51 71.88
CA ALA A 57 -16.81 -22.68 71.47
C ALA A 57 -16.48 -22.08 70.10
N LEU A 58 -17.46 -22.01 69.19
CA LEU A 58 -17.27 -21.58 67.80
C LEU A 58 -17.91 -20.20 67.54
N PRO A 59 -17.51 -19.48 66.48
CA PRO A 59 -18.18 -18.26 66.04
C PRO A 59 -19.69 -18.47 65.85
N THR A 60 -20.51 -17.47 66.21
CA THR A 60 -21.99 -17.57 66.25
C THR A 60 -22.63 -18.02 64.93
N ALA A 61 -22.04 -17.64 63.79
CA ALA A 61 -22.52 -18.06 62.46
C ALA A 61 -22.15 -19.52 62.12
N LEU A 62 -21.11 -20.06 62.74
CA LEU A 62 -20.57 -21.39 62.46
C LEU A 62 -21.24 -22.49 63.28
N ALA A 63 -21.53 -22.21 64.55
CA ALA A 63 -22.03 -23.21 65.48
C ALA A 63 -23.28 -23.97 64.99
N PRO A 64 -24.34 -23.32 64.46
CA PRO A 64 -25.53 -24.04 63.98
C PRO A 64 -25.23 -24.97 62.81
N LEU A 65 -24.34 -24.55 61.91
CA LEU A 65 -23.96 -25.35 60.72
C LEU A 65 -23.20 -26.61 61.13
N ILE A 66 -22.29 -26.50 62.11
CA ILE A 66 -21.54 -27.64 62.64
C ILE A 66 -22.46 -28.59 63.41
N GLU A 67 -23.34 -28.06 64.25
CA GLU A 67 -24.34 -28.87 64.96
C GLU A 67 -25.27 -29.61 64.00
N ASP A 68 -25.67 -28.99 62.90
CA ASP A 68 -26.48 -29.66 61.88
C ASP A 68 -25.73 -30.83 61.23
N GLN A 69 -24.42 -30.70 60.99
CA GLN A 69 -23.61 -31.84 60.53
C GLN A 69 -23.54 -32.97 61.57
N TYR A 70 -23.46 -32.63 62.86
CA TYR A 70 -23.51 -33.62 63.95
C TYR A 70 -24.88 -34.31 64.02
N ARG A 71 -25.98 -33.57 63.92
CA ARG A 71 -27.34 -34.12 63.86
C ARG A 71 -27.53 -35.03 62.64
N LEU A 72 -26.99 -34.64 61.49
CA LEU A 72 -27.02 -35.46 60.27
C LEU A 72 -26.21 -36.75 60.43
N CYS A 73 -25.03 -36.69 61.06
CA CYS A 73 -24.22 -37.85 61.40
C CYS A 73 -24.98 -38.80 62.34
N LEU A 74 -25.59 -38.24 63.39
CA LEU A 74 -26.38 -38.97 64.38
C LEU A 74 -27.57 -39.69 63.72
N ARG A 75 -28.36 -39.00 62.90
CA ARG A 75 -29.51 -39.58 62.19
C ARG A 75 -29.09 -40.67 61.19
N ALA A 76 -27.99 -40.45 60.48
CA ALA A 76 -27.49 -41.40 59.48
C ALA A 76 -26.87 -42.65 60.11
N ARG A 77 -26.36 -42.56 61.35
CA ARG A 77 -25.65 -43.65 62.06
C ARG A 77 -24.50 -44.25 61.24
N GLN A 78 -23.90 -43.46 60.36
CA GLN A 78 -22.80 -43.84 59.48
C GLN A 78 -21.80 -42.68 59.37
N THR A 79 -20.56 -42.99 59.02
CA THR A 79 -19.52 -41.99 58.77
C THR A 79 -19.95 -41.04 57.65
N ARG A 80 -19.84 -39.73 57.88
CA ARG A 80 -20.12 -38.70 56.88
C ARG A 80 -18.86 -37.92 56.54
N LEU A 81 -18.71 -37.62 55.26
CA LEU A 81 -17.68 -36.72 54.74
C LEU A 81 -18.36 -35.49 54.16
N TYR A 82 -17.85 -34.31 54.46
CA TYR A 82 -18.33 -33.08 53.88
C TYR A 82 -17.23 -32.02 53.85
N GLU A 83 -17.39 -31.01 53.00
CA GLU A 83 -16.46 -29.89 52.87
C GLU A 83 -17.13 -28.60 53.31
N GLN A 84 -16.37 -27.73 53.96
CA GLN A 84 -16.89 -26.49 54.51
C GLN A 84 -15.84 -25.37 54.44
N HIS A 85 -16.28 -24.15 54.14
CA HIS A 85 -15.42 -22.96 54.04
C HIS A 85 -15.83 -21.97 55.12
N PHE A 86 -14.93 -21.64 56.05
CA PHE A 86 -15.26 -20.73 57.14
C PHE A 86 -14.13 -19.75 57.48
N PRO A 87 -14.49 -18.51 57.90
CA PRO A 87 -13.55 -17.61 58.51
C PRO A 87 -13.31 -18.05 59.96
N LEU A 88 -12.15 -18.65 60.21
CA LEU A 88 -11.69 -19.00 61.55
C LEU A 88 -10.64 -17.98 62.02
N PRO A 89 -10.37 -17.88 63.34
CA PRO A 89 -9.32 -17.01 63.86
C PRO A 89 -7.94 -17.20 63.20
N ALA A 90 -7.62 -18.42 62.76
CA ALA A 90 -6.38 -18.74 62.03
C ALA A 90 -6.43 -18.46 60.51
N GLY A 91 -7.46 -17.76 60.02
CA GLY A 91 -7.66 -17.40 58.62
C GLY A 91 -8.83 -18.13 57.95
N GLN A 92 -9.12 -17.76 56.70
CA GLN A 92 -10.08 -18.50 55.87
C GLN A 92 -9.44 -19.78 55.37
N ARG A 93 -10.11 -20.91 55.63
CA ARG A 93 -9.66 -22.24 55.22
C ARG A 93 -10.84 -23.08 54.74
N CYS A 94 -10.57 -23.95 53.77
CA CYS A 94 -11.47 -25.03 53.36
C CYS A 94 -11.11 -26.31 54.11
N TRP A 95 -12.06 -26.84 54.86
CA TRP A 95 -11.90 -28.07 55.63
C TRP A 95 -12.70 -29.20 55.00
N GLN A 96 -12.04 -30.32 54.74
CA GLN A 96 -12.70 -31.60 54.48
C GLN A 96 -12.81 -32.36 55.80
N THR A 97 -14.02 -32.47 56.33
CA THR A 97 -14.29 -33.05 57.64
C THR A 97 -15.02 -34.38 57.49
N ARG A 98 -14.48 -35.40 58.15
CA ARG A 98 -15.10 -36.71 58.32
C ARG A 98 -15.59 -36.85 59.76
N LEU A 99 -16.88 -37.14 59.92
CA LEU A 99 -17.51 -37.42 61.20
C LEU A 99 -17.83 -38.90 61.29
N THR A 100 -17.34 -39.58 62.32
CA THR A 100 -17.56 -41.01 62.56
C THR A 100 -18.34 -41.18 63.86
N PRO A 101 -19.57 -41.73 63.82
CA PRO A 101 -20.33 -42.01 65.05
C PRO A 101 -19.71 -43.20 65.79
N LEU A 102 -19.59 -43.09 67.10
CA LEU A 102 -19.16 -44.16 67.99
C LEU A 102 -20.33 -44.57 68.88
N PHE A 103 -20.57 -45.87 68.94
CA PHE A 103 -21.72 -46.45 69.62
C PHE A 103 -21.36 -46.89 71.04
N ASP A 104 -22.28 -46.69 71.98
CA ASP A 104 -22.20 -47.30 73.30
C ASP A 104 -22.65 -48.77 73.31
N GLU A 105 -22.61 -49.40 74.47
CA GLU A 105 -23.01 -50.80 74.68
C GLU A 105 -24.50 -51.05 74.40
N SER A 106 -25.35 -50.01 74.43
CA SER A 106 -26.77 -50.09 74.08
C SER A 106 -27.01 -49.98 72.58
N GLY A 107 -25.95 -49.72 71.80
CA GLY A 107 -26.01 -49.51 70.36
C GLY A 107 -26.44 -48.10 69.98
N GLU A 108 -26.51 -47.14 70.89
CA GLU A 108 -26.79 -45.73 70.57
C GLU A 108 -25.51 -44.94 70.34
N VAL A 109 -25.57 -43.90 69.49
CA VAL A 109 -24.40 -43.07 69.21
C VAL A 109 -24.14 -42.18 70.42
N SER A 110 -23.07 -42.47 71.16
CA SER A 110 -22.68 -41.73 72.36
C SER A 110 -21.63 -40.66 72.09
N LEU A 111 -20.76 -40.88 71.10
CA LEU A 111 -19.70 -39.94 70.72
C LEU A 111 -19.63 -39.77 69.19
N ILE A 112 -19.10 -38.64 68.74
CA ILE A 112 -18.73 -38.40 67.35
C ILE A 112 -17.23 -38.09 67.31
N LEU A 113 -16.47 -38.89 66.56
CA LEU A 113 -15.07 -38.61 66.23
C LEU A 113 -15.03 -37.81 64.93
N GLY A 114 -14.60 -36.55 65.02
CA GLY A 114 -14.30 -35.70 63.88
C GLY A 114 -12.83 -35.74 63.51
N THR A 115 -12.55 -35.92 62.24
CA THR A 115 -11.22 -35.74 61.64
C THR A 115 -11.33 -34.77 60.48
N ALA A 116 -10.59 -33.68 60.50
CA ALA A 116 -10.66 -32.61 59.51
C ALA A 116 -9.28 -32.34 58.92
N ARG A 117 -9.23 -32.27 57.58
CA ARG A 117 -8.04 -31.91 56.82
C ARG A 117 -8.23 -30.55 56.18
N ASP A 118 -7.23 -29.70 56.29
CA ASP A 118 -7.16 -28.46 55.54
C ASP A 118 -6.82 -28.77 54.09
N ILE A 119 -7.74 -28.44 53.17
CA ILE A 119 -7.59 -28.66 51.73
C ILE A 119 -7.49 -27.34 50.96
N THR A 120 -7.24 -26.22 51.65
CA THR A 120 -7.22 -24.87 51.07
C THR A 120 -6.18 -24.76 49.96
N GLU A 121 -4.92 -25.10 50.23
CA GLU A 121 -3.84 -25.01 49.23
C GLU A 121 -4.13 -25.89 47.99
N LEU A 122 -4.69 -27.08 48.19
CA LEU A 122 -5.06 -27.98 47.10
C LEU A 122 -6.20 -27.40 46.25
N ARG A 123 -7.22 -26.81 46.90
CA ARG A 123 -8.32 -26.14 46.20
C ARG A 123 -7.85 -24.92 45.44
N ASP A 124 -7.09 -24.05 46.09
CA ASP A 124 -6.59 -22.81 45.49
C ASP A 124 -5.67 -23.11 44.30
N PHE A 125 -4.82 -24.13 44.43
CA PHE A 125 -3.99 -24.61 43.34
C PHE A 125 -4.83 -25.15 42.18
N THR A 126 -5.84 -26.00 42.46
CA THR A 126 -6.74 -26.55 41.43
C THR A 126 -7.52 -25.44 40.71
N GLN A 127 -8.04 -24.47 41.46
CA GLN A 127 -8.76 -23.32 40.94
C GLN A 127 -7.85 -22.43 40.09
N THR A 128 -6.59 -22.27 40.49
CA THR A 128 -5.58 -21.53 39.72
C THR A 128 -5.27 -22.23 38.40
N LEU A 129 -5.10 -23.56 38.38
CA LEU A 129 -4.87 -24.31 37.15
C LEU A 129 -6.05 -24.19 36.16
N VAL A 130 -7.29 -24.26 36.66
CA VAL A 130 -8.50 -24.04 35.83
C VAL A 130 -8.51 -22.62 35.28
N SER A 131 -8.24 -21.61 36.11
CA SER A 131 -8.18 -20.21 35.68
C SER A 131 -7.11 -19.96 34.62
N VAL A 132 -5.93 -20.57 34.75
CA VAL A 132 -4.86 -20.49 33.74
C VAL A 132 -5.30 -21.16 32.45
N ALA A 133 -5.90 -22.35 32.51
CA ALA A 133 -6.40 -23.05 31.34
C ALA A 133 -7.50 -22.25 30.61
N ASP A 134 -8.41 -21.61 31.36
CA ASP A 134 -9.50 -20.79 30.81
C ASP A 134 -9.01 -19.46 30.21
N ALA A 135 -7.88 -18.93 30.69
CA ALA A 135 -7.29 -17.68 30.20
C ALA A 135 -6.47 -17.86 28.91
N LEU A 136 -6.12 -19.09 28.53
CA LEU A 136 -5.38 -19.34 27.30
C LEU A 136 -6.28 -19.13 26.07
N PRO A 137 -5.76 -18.54 24.99
CA PRO A 137 -6.56 -18.26 23.79
C PRO A 137 -7.02 -19.52 23.05
N GLY A 138 -6.42 -20.67 23.32
CA GLY A 138 -6.74 -21.99 22.79
C GLY A 138 -7.29 -22.97 23.83
N PHE A 139 -7.23 -24.28 23.57
CA PHE A 139 -7.65 -25.30 24.54
C PHE A 139 -6.52 -26.29 24.86
N ILE A 140 -6.46 -26.71 26.12
CA ILE A 140 -5.59 -27.79 26.58
C ILE A 140 -6.34 -29.11 26.42
N TYR A 141 -5.63 -30.17 26.05
CA TYR A 141 -6.21 -31.50 25.97
C TYR A 141 -5.25 -32.57 26.48
N GLN A 142 -5.83 -33.68 26.89
CA GLN A 142 -5.14 -34.95 27.08
C GLN A 142 -5.84 -36.01 26.25
N LEU A 143 -5.20 -36.42 25.17
CA LEU A 143 -5.72 -37.44 24.24
C LEU A 143 -5.03 -38.76 24.54
N ARG A 144 -5.78 -39.85 24.58
CA ARG A 144 -5.28 -41.20 24.82
C ARG A 144 -5.57 -42.07 23.61
N ARG A 145 -4.61 -42.92 23.26
CA ARG A 145 -4.78 -44.05 22.35
C ARG A 145 -4.46 -45.34 23.07
N ASP A 146 -5.42 -46.26 23.12
CA ASP A 146 -5.19 -47.57 23.73
C ASP A 146 -4.39 -48.52 22.81
N ALA A 147 -4.12 -49.73 23.30
CA ALA A 147 -3.34 -50.73 22.57
C ALA A 147 -4.06 -51.26 21.31
N ASP A 148 -5.40 -51.18 21.29
CA ASP A 148 -6.24 -51.56 20.16
C ASP A 148 -6.34 -50.43 19.11
N GLY A 149 -5.81 -49.25 19.43
CA GLY A 149 -5.70 -48.10 18.55
C GLY A 149 -6.88 -47.13 18.63
N HIS A 150 -7.79 -47.30 19.59
CA HIS A 150 -8.94 -46.44 19.82
C HIS A 150 -8.54 -45.13 20.54
N TRP A 151 -9.12 -44.01 20.09
CA TRP A 151 -8.85 -42.67 20.58
C TRP A 151 -9.91 -42.21 21.58
N SER A 152 -9.48 -41.62 22.69
CA SER A 152 -10.38 -41.07 23.72
C SER A 152 -9.74 -39.86 24.39
N TYR A 153 -10.48 -38.77 24.63
CA TYR A 153 -9.99 -37.66 25.44
C TYR A 153 -10.13 -38.02 26.94
N SER A 154 -9.00 -37.99 27.66
CA SER A 154 -8.97 -38.10 29.13
C SER A 154 -9.21 -36.74 29.79
N TYR A 155 -8.97 -35.65 29.06
CA TYR A 155 -9.30 -34.28 29.44
C TYR A 155 -9.40 -33.43 28.17
N VAL A 156 -10.36 -32.52 28.13
CA VAL A 156 -10.41 -31.46 27.12
C VAL A 156 -10.94 -30.18 27.76
N GLY A 157 -10.23 -29.07 27.56
CA GLY A 157 -10.60 -27.78 28.11
C GLY A 157 -11.91 -27.26 27.51
N LYS A 158 -12.71 -26.57 28.33
CA LYS A 158 -14.03 -26.05 27.96
C LYS A 158 -14.03 -25.13 26.73
N ARG A 159 -12.90 -24.50 26.43
CA ARG A 159 -12.75 -23.62 25.27
C ARG A 159 -12.99 -24.32 23.93
N VAL A 160 -12.93 -25.65 23.90
CA VAL A 160 -13.30 -26.45 22.73
C VAL A 160 -14.77 -26.22 22.29
N GLU A 161 -15.65 -25.89 23.23
CA GLU A 161 -17.07 -25.59 22.96
C GLU A 161 -17.22 -24.31 22.15
N GLU A 162 -16.48 -23.26 22.50
CA GLU A 162 -16.48 -21.98 21.80
C GLU A 162 -15.75 -22.09 20.45
N MET A 163 -14.61 -22.79 20.44
CA MET A 163 -13.75 -22.90 19.26
C MET A 163 -14.38 -23.78 18.17
N PHE A 164 -15.02 -24.91 18.53
CA PHE A 164 -15.52 -25.90 17.55
C PHE A 164 -17.02 -26.21 17.63
N GLY A 165 -17.73 -25.73 18.65
CA GLY A 165 -19.16 -26.02 18.83
C GLY A 165 -19.42 -27.45 19.31
N VAL A 166 -18.39 -28.13 19.80
CA VAL A 166 -18.45 -29.49 20.34
C VAL A 166 -18.44 -29.40 21.85
N SER A 167 -19.44 -29.96 22.53
CA SER A 167 -19.45 -29.97 24.00
C SER A 167 -18.31 -30.84 24.55
N VAL A 168 -17.80 -30.52 25.75
CA VAL A 168 -16.77 -31.33 26.41
C VAL A 168 -17.23 -32.79 26.53
N ALA A 169 -18.47 -33.01 26.93
CA ALA A 169 -19.06 -34.33 27.09
C ALA A 169 -19.12 -35.13 25.77
N GLU A 170 -19.37 -34.46 24.63
CA GLU A 170 -19.35 -35.11 23.32
C GLU A 170 -17.93 -35.52 22.92
N ALA A 171 -16.94 -34.64 23.13
CA ALA A 171 -15.54 -34.94 22.83
C ALA A 171 -14.98 -36.06 23.71
N GLU A 172 -15.38 -36.13 24.98
CA GLU A 172 -14.99 -37.22 25.89
C GLU A 172 -15.67 -38.55 25.54
N ALA A 173 -16.90 -38.51 25.04
CA ALA A 173 -17.64 -39.70 24.62
C ALA A 173 -17.11 -40.29 23.30
N ASP A 174 -16.71 -39.44 22.36
CA ASP A 174 -16.14 -39.84 21.07
C ASP A 174 -15.08 -38.84 20.60
N ALA A 175 -13.81 -39.28 20.60
CA ALA A 175 -12.70 -38.43 20.15
C ALA A 175 -12.82 -38.03 18.68
N GLU A 176 -13.54 -38.80 17.86
CA GLU A 176 -13.79 -38.47 16.46
C GLU A 176 -14.64 -37.20 16.31
N ALA A 177 -15.39 -36.79 17.34
CA ALA A 177 -16.13 -35.53 17.35
C ALA A 177 -15.23 -34.30 17.18
N LEU A 178 -13.96 -34.38 17.58
CA LEU A 178 -12.95 -33.34 17.36
C LEU A 178 -11.94 -33.74 16.28
N ILE A 179 -11.44 -34.97 16.29
CA ILE A 179 -10.45 -35.43 15.30
C ILE A 179 -11.03 -35.38 13.87
N GLY A 180 -12.33 -35.67 13.71
CA GLY A 180 -13.02 -35.61 12.43
C GLY A 180 -13.23 -34.18 11.90
N LEU A 181 -13.00 -33.16 12.73
CA LEU A 181 -13.06 -31.75 12.30
C LEU A 181 -11.76 -31.29 11.66
N ILE A 182 -10.67 -32.05 11.73
CA ILE A 182 -9.43 -31.74 11.01
C ILE A 182 -9.71 -31.72 9.51
N HIS A 183 -9.21 -30.67 8.84
CA HIS A 183 -9.39 -30.51 7.41
C HIS A 183 -8.91 -31.77 6.68
N PRO A 184 -9.67 -32.29 5.69
CA PRO A 184 -9.35 -33.56 5.03
C PRO A 184 -7.91 -33.66 4.52
N ASP A 185 -7.41 -32.59 3.89
CA ASP A 185 -6.03 -32.53 3.37
C ASP A 185 -4.95 -32.54 4.48
N ASP A 186 -5.29 -32.13 5.70
CA ASP A 186 -4.33 -32.04 6.81
C ASP A 186 -4.37 -33.29 7.70
N ARG A 187 -5.49 -34.03 7.69
CA ARG A 187 -5.77 -35.10 8.66
C ARG A 187 -4.73 -36.21 8.67
N GLU A 188 -4.42 -36.79 7.52
CA GLU A 188 -3.44 -37.88 7.43
C GLU A 188 -2.05 -37.42 7.89
N ARG A 189 -1.64 -36.21 7.48
CA ARG A 189 -0.37 -35.62 7.84
C ARG A 189 -0.27 -35.38 9.36
N VAL A 190 -1.24 -34.70 9.95
CA VAL A 190 -1.26 -34.34 11.37
C VAL A 190 -1.22 -35.58 12.26
N ILE A 191 -2.06 -36.59 11.95
CA ILE A 191 -2.09 -37.85 12.72
C ILE A 191 -0.78 -38.62 12.54
N GLY A 192 -0.25 -38.70 11.32
CA GLY A 192 1.01 -39.38 11.04
C GLY A 192 2.20 -38.77 11.79
N GLU A 193 2.37 -37.44 11.70
CA GLU A 193 3.42 -36.69 12.39
C GLU A 193 3.32 -36.85 13.92
N SER A 194 2.11 -36.77 14.49
CA SER A 194 1.88 -36.94 15.93
C SER A 194 2.23 -38.35 16.41
N LEU A 195 1.88 -39.38 15.64
CA LEU A 195 2.23 -40.77 15.96
C LEU A 195 3.74 -41.02 15.86
N GLU A 196 4.41 -40.48 14.84
CA GLU A 196 5.87 -40.64 14.68
C GLU A 196 6.64 -39.96 15.82
N CYS A 197 6.24 -38.75 16.22
CA CYS A 197 6.80 -38.08 17.39
C CYS A 197 6.54 -38.88 18.68
N ALA A 198 5.37 -39.51 18.81
CA ALA A 198 5.03 -40.33 19.97
C ALA A 198 5.87 -41.60 20.10
N GLU A 199 6.28 -42.23 18.99
CA GLU A 199 7.23 -43.36 19.02
C GLU A 199 8.58 -42.96 19.59
N ARG A 200 9.01 -41.73 19.29
CA ARG A 200 10.29 -41.17 19.72
C ARG A 200 10.22 -40.45 21.07
N LEU A 201 9.01 -40.29 21.63
CA LEU A 201 8.73 -39.47 22.82
C LEU A 201 9.28 -38.04 22.68
N ALA A 202 9.21 -37.49 21.47
CA ALA A 202 9.66 -36.15 21.15
C ALA A 202 8.47 -35.17 21.18
N PRO A 203 8.70 -33.87 21.47
CA PRO A 203 7.69 -32.85 21.29
C PRO A 203 7.19 -32.84 19.85
N TRP A 204 5.87 -32.80 19.67
CA TRP A 204 5.23 -32.61 18.38
C TRP A 204 4.72 -31.18 18.28
N HIS A 205 4.87 -30.60 17.09
CA HIS A 205 4.40 -29.28 16.73
C HIS A 205 3.83 -29.33 15.31
N SER A 206 2.63 -28.77 15.10
CA SER A 206 2.08 -28.60 13.76
C SER A 206 1.13 -27.43 13.69
N GLU A 207 1.14 -26.75 12.54
CA GLU A 207 0.05 -25.91 12.08
C GLU A 207 -0.88 -26.72 11.16
N PHE A 208 -2.18 -26.59 11.34
CA PHE A 208 -3.18 -27.29 10.53
C PHE A 208 -4.54 -26.63 10.64
N ARG A 209 -5.45 -27.03 9.77
CA ARG A 209 -6.79 -26.48 9.71
C ARG A 209 -7.79 -27.43 10.33
N MET A 210 -8.76 -26.85 11.03
CA MET A 210 -9.95 -27.57 11.50
C MET A 210 -11.21 -26.78 11.14
N TYR A 211 -12.31 -27.48 10.91
CA TYR A 211 -13.63 -26.89 10.81
C TYR A 211 -14.25 -26.74 12.19
N HIS A 212 -14.94 -25.64 12.43
CA HIS A 212 -15.97 -25.61 13.48
C HIS A 212 -17.29 -26.13 12.89
N ARG A 213 -18.21 -26.59 13.75
CA ARG A 213 -19.47 -27.24 13.32
C ARG A 213 -20.38 -26.41 12.42
N ASP A 214 -20.32 -25.09 12.51
CA ASP A 214 -21.03 -24.18 11.59
C ASP A 214 -20.41 -24.08 10.19
N GLY A 215 -19.28 -24.75 9.94
CA GLY A 215 -18.56 -24.77 8.67
C GLY A 215 -17.42 -23.75 8.55
N ARG A 216 -17.20 -22.86 9.53
CA ARG A 216 -16.04 -21.95 9.50
C ARG A 216 -14.73 -22.73 9.60
N LEU A 217 -13.74 -22.32 8.81
CA LEU A 217 -12.39 -22.86 8.85
C LEU A 217 -11.53 -22.07 9.84
N LEU A 218 -10.82 -22.78 10.70
CA LEU A 218 -9.89 -22.25 11.69
C LEU A 218 -8.48 -22.77 11.39
N TRP A 219 -7.50 -21.88 11.47
CA TRP A 219 -6.09 -22.26 11.49
C TRP A 219 -5.61 -22.42 12.92
N LEU A 220 -5.03 -23.56 13.21
CA LEU A 220 -4.60 -23.94 14.53
C LEU A 220 -3.11 -24.26 14.55
N GLU A 221 -2.50 -23.98 15.68
CA GLU A 221 -1.14 -24.37 16.02
C GLU A 221 -1.24 -25.27 17.26
N ALA A 222 -0.83 -26.54 17.12
CA ALA A 222 -0.82 -27.47 18.24
C ALA A 222 0.60 -27.85 18.64
N ASN A 223 0.80 -27.97 19.94
CA ASN A 223 2.01 -28.53 20.52
C ASN A 223 1.60 -29.59 21.55
N ASP A 224 2.21 -30.76 21.48
CA ASP A 224 1.99 -31.81 22.47
C ASP A 224 3.26 -32.62 22.76
N ILE A 225 3.17 -33.39 23.85
CA ILE A 225 4.15 -34.42 24.17
C ILE A 225 3.39 -35.70 24.49
N ALA A 226 3.80 -36.80 23.86
CA ALA A 226 3.27 -38.12 24.15
C ALA A 226 4.05 -38.80 25.29
N GLN A 227 3.33 -39.57 26.11
CA GLN A 227 3.88 -40.46 27.13
C GLN A 227 3.30 -41.86 26.95
N ARG A 228 4.12 -42.87 27.19
CA ARG A 228 3.69 -44.28 27.16
C ARG A 228 3.40 -44.76 28.58
N LEU A 229 2.18 -45.24 28.80
CA LEU A 229 1.78 -45.84 30.06
C LEU A 229 2.26 -47.30 30.16
N GLU A 230 2.31 -47.85 31.38
CA GLU A 230 2.73 -49.24 31.64
C GLU A 230 1.87 -50.28 30.89
N ASN A 231 0.58 -49.96 30.66
CA ASN A 231 -0.34 -50.82 29.92
C ASN A 231 -0.19 -50.73 28.38
N GLY A 232 0.84 -50.02 27.89
CA GLY A 232 1.14 -49.85 26.47
C GLY A 232 0.37 -48.72 25.78
N SER A 233 -0.63 -48.11 26.42
CA SER A 233 -1.37 -46.95 25.87
C SER A 233 -0.47 -45.73 25.72
N LEU A 234 -0.77 -44.88 24.74
CA LEU A 234 -0.14 -43.58 24.53
C LEU A 234 -1.05 -42.46 25.02
N VAL A 235 -0.49 -41.46 25.67
CA VAL A 235 -1.19 -40.28 26.17
C VAL A 235 -0.47 -39.02 25.71
N TRP A 236 -1.12 -38.21 24.90
CA TRP A 236 -0.66 -36.89 24.47
C TRP A 236 -1.23 -35.84 25.42
N THR A 237 -0.37 -34.98 25.96
CA THR A 237 -0.81 -33.78 26.68
C THR A 237 -0.33 -32.56 25.91
N GLY A 238 -1.27 -31.71 25.51
CA GLY A 238 -0.96 -30.64 24.58
C GLY A 238 -1.89 -29.44 24.67
N TYR A 239 -1.55 -28.42 23.91
CA TYR A 239 -2.29 -27.18 23.77
C TYR A 239 -2.48 -26.87 22.29
N VAL A 240 -3.69 -26.43 21.93
CA VAL A 240 -4.04 -26.03 20.57
C VAL A 240 -4.47 -24.57 20.58
N ASN A 241 -3.70 -23.73 19.90
CA ASN A 241 -3.90 -22.30 19.77
C ASN A 241 -4.67 -21.95 18.48
N ASP A 242 -5.54 -20.95 18.52
CA ASP A 242 -6.15 -20.39 17.30
C ASP A 242 -5.25 -19.29 16.72
N ILE A 243 -4.70 -19.54 15.53
CA ILE A 243 -3.84 -18.62 14.78
C ILE A 243 -4.55 -18.05 13.52
N THR A 244 -5.87 -18.19 13.43
CA THR A 244 -6.68 -17.76 12.26
C THR A 244 -6.52 -16.27 11.98
N ALA A 245 -6.55 -15.43 13.02
CA ALA A 245 -6.41 -13.98 12.87
C ALA A 245 -5.02 -13.59 12.32
N GLN A 246 -3.97 -14.28 12.77
CA GLN A 246 -2.60 -14.08 12.29
C GLN A 246 -2.48 -14.48 10.82
N LYS A 247 -2.92 -15.68 10.44
CA LYS A 247 -2.86 -16.14 9.04
C LYS A 247 -3.63 -15.22 8.08
N ARG A 248 -4.81 -14.74 8.49
CA ARG A 248 -5.58 -13.75 7.69
C ARG A 248 -4.84 -12.42 7.52
N LEU A 249 -4.08 -11.98 8.51
CA LEU A 249 -3.28 -10.76 8.41
C LEU A 249 -2.09 -10.96 7.48
N GLU A 250 -1.39 -12.09 7.60
CA GLU A 250 -0.29 -12.48 6.71
C GLU A 250 -0.76 -12.56 5.24
N GLU A 251 -1.87 -13.25 4.98
CA GLU A 251 -2.48 -13.33 3.64
C GLU A 251 -2.87 -11.95 3.10
N ARG A 252 -3.51 -11.10 3.93
CA ARG A 252 -3.91 -9.76 3.51
C ARG A 252 -2.70 -8.89 3.18
N ASN A 253 -1.63 -8.97 3.96
CA ASN A 253 -0.38 -8.26 3.68
C ASN A 253 0.23 -8.77 2.38
N ALA A 254 0.34 -10.08 2.19
CA ALA A 254 0.87 -10.66 0.96
C ALA A 254 0.06 -10.26 -0.29
N VAL A 255 -1.27 -10.23 -0.21
CA VAL A 255 -2.15 -9.77 -1.29
C VAL A 255 -1.96 -8.28 -1.56
N ASN A 256 -1.82 -7.45 -0.52
CA ASN A 256 -1.57 -6.02 -0.68
C ASN A 256 -0.21 -5.74 -1.29
N ASP A 257 0.84 -6.42 -0.85
CA ASP A 257 2.20 -6.30 -1.38
C ASP A 257 2.23 -6.70 -2.86
N ARG A 258 1.58 -7.83 -3.20
CA ARG A 258 1.47 -8.25 -4.60
C ARG A 258 0.68 -7.26 -5.44
N ARG A 259 -0.41 -6.71 -4.91
CA ARG A 259 -1.22 -5.69 -5.60
C ARG A 259 -0.41 -4.41 -5.81
N PHE A 260 0.37 -3.98 -4.83
CA PHE A 260 1.23 -2.82 -4.92
C PHE A 260 2.33 -3.02 -5.97
N GLN A 261 3.01 -4.18 -5.95
CA GLN A 261 3.99 -4.56 -6.98
C GLN A 261 3.39 -4.48 -8.39
N LEU A 262 2.20 -5.06 -8.59
CA LEU A 262 1.54 -5.01 -9.90
C LEU A 262 1.19 -3.59 -10.35
N LEU A 263 0.77 -2.71 -9.43
CA LEU A 263 0.48 -1.30 -9.75
C LEU A 263 1.74 -0.56 -10.19
N VAL A 264 2.87 -0.85 -9.56
CA VAL A 264 4.17 -0.24 -9.87
C VAL A 264 4.76 -0.80 -11.17
N GLU A 265 4.69 -2.12 -11.37
CA GLU A 265 5.18 -2.80 -12.59
C GLU A 265 4.41 -2.38 -13.84
N ASN A 266 3.10 -2.09 -13.71
CA ASN A 266 2.24 -1.68 -14.83
C ASN A 266 2.08 -0.15 -14.95
N ALA A 267 2.85 0.64 -14.20
CA ALA A 267 2.83 2.09 -14.35
C ALA A 267 3.45 2.47 -15.71
N ASN A 268 2.81 3.39 -16.44
CA ASN A 268 3.38 3.95 -17.67
C ASN A 268 4.39 5.07 -17.38
N ASP A 269 4.31 5.68 -16.19
CA ASP A 269 5.20 6.74 -15.75
C ASP A 269 6.30 6.14 -14.84
N ILE A 270 7.49 6.73 -14.85
CA ILE A 270 8.58 6.33 -13.97
C ILE A 270 8.24 6.78 -12.55
N ILE A 271 8.20 5.84 -11.62
CA ILE A 271 8.12 6.11 -10.18
C ILE A 271 9.56 6.12 -9.65
N TYR A 272 9.92 7.13 -8.89
CA TYR A 272 11.25 7.23 -8.29
C TYR A 272 11.17 7.70 -6.83
N SER A 273 12.19 7.38 -6.04
CA SER A 273 12.41 8.03 -4.75
C SER A 273 13.82 8.63 -4.68
N LEU A 274 13.94 9.75 -3.98
CA LEU A 274 15.21 10.44 -3.78
C LEU A 274 15.50 10.67 -2.31
N THR A 275 16.79 10.55 -1.95
CA THR A 275 17.30 11.09 -0.69
C THR A 275 17.23 12.62 -0.68
N ARG A 276 17.44 13.22 0.49
CA ARG A 276 17.58 14.68 0.64
C ARG A 276 18.72 15.28 -0.19
N GLU A 277 19.76 14.51 -0.47
CA GLU A 277 20.90 14.87 -1.33
C GLU A 277 20.58 14.71 -2.83
N GLY A 278 19.37 14.27 -3.17
CA GLY A 278 18.93 14.08 -4.55
C GLY A 278 19.44 12.79 -5.20
N ARG A 279 19.80 11.78 -4.41
CA ARG A 279 20.24 10.47 -4.91
C ARG A 279 19.07 9.51 -5.07
N LEU A 280 19.06 8.73 -6.14
CA LEU A 280 18.02 7.73 -6.42
C LEU A 280 18.09 6.58 -5.41
N GLU A 281 17.05 6.41 -4.59
CA GLU A 281 16.90 5.25 -3.70
C GLU A 281 16.06 4.14 -4.34
N TYR A 282 15.13 4.54 -5.19
CA TYR A 282 14.25 3.64 -5.91
C TYR A 282 13.95 4.23 -7.29
N VAL A 283 13.84 3.35 -8.29
CA VAL A 283 13.24 3.62 -9.59
C VAL A 283 12.38 2.42 -9.98
N SER A 284 11.24 2.66 -10.62
CA SER A 284 10.38 1.59 -11.12
C SER A 284 11.04 0.83 -12.28
N PRO A 285 10.67 -0.45 -12.51
CA PRO A 285 11.29 -1.29 -13.53
C PRO A 285 11.23 -0.71 -14.96
N ASN A 286 10.17 0.03 -15.27
CA ASN A 286 9.98 0.71 -16.56
C ASN A 286 11.03 1.82 -16.84
N TRP A 287 11.88 2.18 -15.87
CA TRP A 287 13.04 3.07 -16.07
C TRP A 287 13.92 2.59 -17.22
N SER A 288 14.24 1.30 -17.25
CA SER A 288 15.13 0.74 -18.27
C SER A 288 14.50 0.71 -19.65
N GLU A 289 13.20 0.44 -19.74
CA GLU A 289 12.46 0.46 -20.99
C GLU A 289 12.32 1.89 -21.54
N MET A 290 12.04 2.88 -20.68
CA MET A 290 11.84 4.27 -21.10
C MET A 290 13.13 5.04 -21.39
N LEU A 291 14.20 4.80 -20.61
CA LEU A 291 15.45 5.54 -20.75
C LEU A 291 16.56 4.76 -21.44
N GLY A 292 16.41 3.45 -21.66
CA GLY A 292 17.49 2.62 -22.21
C GLY A 292 18.71 2.54 -21.29
N LEU A 293 18.52 2.83 -20.00
CA LEU A 293 19.56 2.83 -18.96
C LEU A 293 19.23 1.76 -17.91
N ASP A 294 20.24 1.09 -17.39
CA ASP A 294 20.02 0.09 -16.35
C ASP A 294 19.49 0.75 -15.05
N ALA A 295 18.36 0.23 -14.57
CA ALA A 295 17.70 0.70 -13.35
C ALA A 295 18.56 0.43 -12.11
N GLU A 296 19.22 -0.74 -12.03
CA GLU A 296 20.08 -1.08 -10.90
C GLU A 296 21.31 -0.16 -10.85
N ALA A 297 21.94 0.10 -12.00
CA ALA A 297 23.05 1.04 -12.10
C ALA A 297 22.67 2.51 -11.77
N ALA A 298 21.40 2.88 -11.92
CA ALA A 298 20.92 4.22 -11.58
C ALA A 298 20.76 4.42 -10.07
N LEU A 299 20.56 3.36 -9.28
CA LEU A 299 20.42 3.45 -7.84
C LEU A 299 21.69 4.01 -7.18
N GLY A 300 21.49 4.87 -6.18
CA GLY A 300 22.54 5.62 -5.49
C GLY A 300 23.12 6.80 -6.26
N GLN A 301 22.83 6.93 -7.57
CA GLN A 301 23.34 8.04 -8.37
C GLN A 301 22.51 9.32 -8.15
N PRO A 302 23.12 10.51 -8.25
CA PRO A 302 22.39 11.77 -8.25
C PRO A 302 21.45 11.86 -9.46
N LEU A 303 20.17 12.21 -9.24
CA LEU A 303 19.20 12.41 -10.35
C LEU A 303 19.73 13.42 -11.38
N ILE A 304 20.44 14.45 -10.90
CA ILE A 304 20.94 15.56 -11.72
C ILE A 304 21.92 15.10 -12.82
N ASP A 305 22.56 13.94 -12.67
CA ASP A 305 23.49 13.39 -13.66
C ASP A 305 22.77 12.86 -14.90
N PHE A 306 21.48 12.53 -14.77
CA PHE A 306 20.60 12.14 -15.86
C PHE A 306 19.89 13.33 -16.50
N VAL A 307 19.95 14.51 -15.88
CA VAL A 307 19.27 15.73 -16.35
C VAL A 307 20.17 16.55 -17.27
N HIS A 308 19.59 17.07 -18.37
CA HIS A 308 20.27 17.95 -19.31
C HIS A 308 20.88 19.18 -18.61
N PRO A 309 22.13 19.57 -18.93
CA PRO A 309 22.84 20.65 -18.21
C PRO A 309 22.07 21.96 -18.05
N GLU A 310 21.34 22.39 -19.08
CA GLU A 310 20.51 23.62 -19.05
C GLU A 310 19.31 23.54 -18.10
N ASP A 311 18.81 22.32 -17.82
CA ASP A 311 17.59 22.11 -17.03
C ASP A 311 17.91 21.83 -15.55
N ARG A 312 19.19 21.57 -15.22
CA ARG A 312 19.67 21.29 -13.87
C ARG A 312 19.28 22.36 -12.83
N PRO A 313 19.38 23.68 -13.12
CA PRO A 313 18.97 24.70 -12.16
C PRO A 313 17.48 24.62 -11.80
N ALA A 314 16.62 24.30 -12.77
CA ALA A 314 15.18 24.18 -12.55
C ALA A 314 14.85 22.95 -11.67
N VAL A 315 15.48 21.81 -11.94
CA VAL A 315 15.31 20.59 -11.12
C VAL A 315 15.84 20.80 -9.70
N ALA A 316 16.99 21.46 -9.53
CA ALA A 316 17.54 21.77 -8.21
C ALA A 316 16.60 22.70 -7.41
N ALA A 317 16.05 23.73 -8.04
CA ALA A 317 15.07 24.61 -7.40
C ALA A 317 13.78 23.87 -7.01
N PHE A 318 13.30 22.97 -7.87
CA PHE A 318 12.14 22.12 -7.60
C PHE A 318 12.36 21.21 -6.37
N LEU A 319 13.50 20.52 -6.30
CA LEU A 319 13.82 19.66 -5.17
C LEU A 319 14.06 20.49 -3.90
N GLY A 320 14.78 21.60 -3.98
CA GLY A 320 15.00 22.51 -2.85
C GLY A 320 13.67 22.98 -2.25
N ALA A 321 12.75 23.46 -3.09
CA ALA A 321 11.41 23.88 -2.63
C ALA A 321 10.64 22.75 -1.93
N LEU A 322 10.74 21.50 -2.41
CA LEU A 322 10.12 20.34 -1.77
C LEU A 322 10.69 20.07 -0.38
N PHE A 323 12.03 19.99 -0.28
CA PHE A 323 12.72 19.63 0.98
C PHE A 323 12.70 20.77 2.02
N ASP A 324 12.63 22.04 1.57
CA ASP A 324 12.55 23.20 2.45
C ASP A 324 11.13 23.44 2.98
N SER A 325 10.11 23.27 2.13
CA SER A 325 8.71 23.52 2.52
C SER A 325 8.02 22.30 3.15
N GLY A 326 8.50 21.09 2.88
CA GLY A 326 7.79 19.87 3.24
C GLY A 326 6.45 19.71 2.52
N THR A 327 6.30 20.33 1.34
CA THR A 327 5.06 20.28 0.53
C THR A 327 5.32 19.72 -0.86
N LYS A 328 4.27 19.11 -1.43
CA LYS A 328 4.29 18.54 -2.79
C LYS A 328 4.62 19.61 -3.83
N GLN A 329 5.57 19.30 -4.71
CA GLN A 329 5.93 20.12 -5.87
C GLN A 329 5.46 19.43 -7.17
N GLN A 330 5.09 20.23 -8.18
CA GLN A 330 4.49 19.71 -9.41
C GLN A 330 4.97 20.44 -10.67
N GLY A 331 4.96 19.72 -11.78
CA GLY A 331 5.05 20.31 -13.12
C GLY A 331 6.44 20.78 -13.55
N VAL A 332 7.52 20.33 -12.90
CA VAL A 332 8.86 20.60 -13.44
C VAL A 332 9.03 19.84 -14.75
N GLU A 333 9.36 20.54 -15.82
CA GLU A 333 9.67 19.95 -17.12
C GLU A 333 11.17 20.01 -17.35
N TYR A 334 11.78 18.88 -17.73
CA TYR A 334 13.22 18.77 -17.94
C TYR A 334 13.53 17.64 -18.91
N ARG A 335 14.71 17.70 -19.52
CA ARG A 335 15.21 16.65 -20.40
C ARG A 335 16.03 15.64 -19.61
N MET A 336 15.73 14.36 -19.79
CA MET A 336 16.53 13.24 -19.30
C MET A 336 17.33 12.60 -20.43
N ARG A 337 18.54 12.15 -20.11
CA ARG A 337 19.41 11.44 -21.04
C ARG A 337 18.89 10.03 -21.29
N HIS A 338 18.79 9.65 -22.55
CA HIS A 338 18.48 8.30 -22.97
C HIS A 338 19.77 7.54 -23.35
N GLY A 339 19.73 6.20 -23.31
CA GLY A 339 20.88 5.31 -23.56
C GLY A 339 21.45 5.38 -24.98
N ASP A 340 20.67 5.86 -25.95
CA ASP A 340 21.13 6.14 -27.32
C ASP A 340 21.90 7.47 -27.48
N GLY A 341 21.93 8.29 -26.43
CA GLY A 341 22.59 9.61 -26.42
C GLY A 341 21.65 10.80 -26.65
N ASP A 342 20.38 10.57 -27.01
CA ASP A 342 19.39 11.63 -27.18
C ASP A 342 18.74 12.06 -25.85
N TRP A 343 17.96 13.13 -25.93
CA TRP A 343 17.27 13.73 -24.78
C TRP A 343 15.75 13.55 -24.89
N ARG A 344 15.14 13.07 -23.81
CA ARG A 344 13.69 12.84 -23.70
C ARG A 344 13.08 13.81 -22.72
N TRP A 345 12.02 14.50 -23.13
CA TRP A 345 11.32 15.44 -22.27
C TRP A 345 10.49 14.70 -21.24
N HIS A 346 10.65 15.09 -19.98
CA HIS A 346 9.90 14.56 -18.85
C HIS A 346 9.23 15.68 -18.09
N THR A 347 8.07 15.38 -17.49
CA THR A 347 7.48 16.21 -16.44
C THR A 347 7.37 15.42 -15.15
N SER A 348 7.76 16.04 -14.02
CA SER A 348 7.75 15.37 -12.73
C SER A 348 6.92 16.09 -11.68
N ASN A 349 6.30 15.26 -10.84
CA ASN A 349 5.64 15.67 -9.61
C ASN A 349 6.26 14.88 -8.47
N ALA A 350 6.55 15.53 -7.34
CA ALA A 350 7.18 14.88 -6.20
C ALA A 350 6.52 15.28 -4.88
N SER A 351 6.37 14.30 -4.00
CA SER A 351 5.81 14.43 -2.67
C SER A 351 6.85 14.07 -1.61
N PRO A 352 6.93 14.82 -0.51
CA PRO A 352 7.82 14.49 0.59
C PRO A 352 7.35 13.25 1.36
N MET A 353 8.30 12.48 1.85
CA MET A 353 8.07 11.32 2.70
C MET A 353 8.64 11.60 4.09
N PHE A 354 7.90 11.22 5.12
CA PHE A 354 8.24 11.44 6.51
C PHE A 354 8.45 10.10 7.21
N ASP A 355 9.42 10.04 8.12
CA ASP A 355 9.58 8.91 9.02
C ASP A 355 8.55 8.90 10.16
N GLU A 356 8.56 7.85 10.99
CA GLU A 356 7.68 7.73 12.16
C GLU A 356 7.87 8.87 13.18
N GLY A 357 9.03 9.52 13.17
CA GLY A 357 9.33 10.70 14.01
C GLY A 357 8.86 12.03 13.42
N GLY A 358 8.25 12.02 12.22
CA GLY A 358 7.79 13.22 11.51
C GLY A 358 8.90 14.00 10.82
N SER A 359 10.12 13.45 10.73
CA SER A 359 11.22 14.06 9.99
C SER A 359 11.14 13.72 8.52
N LEU A 360 11.37 14.72 7.68
CA LEU A 360 11.37 14.56 6.23
C LEU A 360 12.70 13.94 5.78
N THR A 361 12.63 12.70 5.30
CA THR A 361 13.80 11.86 4.99
C THR A 361 14.05 11.76 3.49
N THR A 362 13.00 11.51 2.71
CA THR A 362 13.08 11.25 1.27
C THR A 362 11.94 11.95 0.55
N CYS A 363 11.93 11.88 -0.79
CA CYS A 363 10.76 12.23 -1.58
C CYS A 363 10.43 11.12 -2.57
N MET A 364 9.16 11.00 -2.91
CA MET A 364 8.67 10.08 -3.94
C MET A 364 8.12 10.91 -5.10
N GLY A 365 8.52 10.60 -6.31
CA GLY A 365 8.08 11.30 -7.50
C GLY A 365 7.63 10.38 -8.63
N ILE A 366 6.89 10.98 -9.54
CA ILE A 366 6.42 10.36 -10.77
C ILE A 366 6.90 11.24 -11.92
N ALA A 367 7.71 10.68 -12.82
CA ALA A 367 8.20 11.30 -14.04
C ALA A 367 7.48 10.70 -15.26
N ARG A 368 6.80 11.55 -16.03
CA ARG A 368 6.10 11.18 -17.25
C ARG A 368 6.88 11.64 -18.47
N ASP A 369 7.05 10.75 -19.46
CA ASP A 369 7.56 11.15 -20.78
C ASP A 369 6.51 12.03 -21.50
N ILE A 370 6.94 13.22 -21.90
CA ILE A 370 6.16 14.23 -22.62
C ILE A 370 6.83 14.60 -23.96
N THR A 371 7.76 13.78 -24.45
CA THR A 371 8.51 13.99 -25.69
C THR A 371 7.59 14.14 -26.89
N GLU A 372 6.61 13.25 -27.05
CA GLU A 372 5.63 13.34 -28.14
C GLU A 372 4.78 14.61 -28.03
N ARG A 373 4.37 14.99 -26.81
CA ARG A 373 3.64 16.24 -26.58
C ARG A 373 4.46 17.45 -27.01
N LYS A 374 5.74 17.51 -26.62
CA LYS A 374 6.64 18.61 -27.02
C LYS A 374 6.89 18.64 -28.52
N ALA A 375 7.06 17.49 -29.17
CA ALA A 375 7.21 17.41 -30.62
C ALA A 375 5.93 17.90 -31.34
N MET A 376 4.75 17.55 -30.83
CA MET A 376 3.48 18.03 -31.38
C MET A 376 3.27 19.52 -31.15
N GLU A 377 3.61 20.05 -29.98
CA GLU A 377 3.58 21.48 -29.68
C GLU A 377 4.48 22.27 -30.64
N GLU A 378 5.69 21.78 -30.92
CA GLU A 378 6.61 22.41 -31.86
C GLU A 378 6.11 22.30 -33.30
N LYS A 379 5.53 21.16 -33.71
CA LYS A 379 4.91 21.01 -35.02
C LYS A 379 3.74 21.98 -35.22
N ILE A 380 2.86 22.12 -34.21
CA ILE A 380 1.75 23.07 -34.24
C ILE A 380 2.28 24.50 -34.35
N ARG A 381 3.32 24.84 -33.58
CA ARG A 381 3.98 26.15 -33.64
C ARG A 381 4.55 26.43 -35.03
N HIS A 382 5.25 25.46 -35.60
CA HIS A 382 5.81 25.55 -36.94
C HIS A 382 4.70 25.75 -37.98
N MET A 383 3.62 24.96 -37.93
CA MET A 383 2.46 25.09 -38.83
C MET A 383 1.71 26.42 -38.65
N ALA A 384 1.69 26.98 -37.45
CA ALA A 384 1.10 28.29 -37.19
C ALA A 384 1.93 29.44 -37.79
N GLN A 385 3.21 29.20 -38.09
CA GLN A 385 4.17 30.21 -38.55
C GLN A 385 4.66 30.01 -39.99
N HIS A 386 4.56 28.81 -40.55
CA HIS A 386 5.07 28.45 -41.88
C HIS A 386 3.97 27.83 -42.75
N ASP A 387 4.09 27.98 -44.06
CA ASP A 387 3.24 27.33 -45.04
C ASP A 387 3.58 25.83 -45.10
N PRO A 388 2.59 24.92 -44.94
CA PRO A 388 2.85 23.49 -44.83
C PRO A 388 3.33 22.85 -46.14
N LEU A 389 3.22 23.53 -47.28
CA LEU A 389 3.66 23.01 -48.57
C LEU A 389 5.08 23.48 -48.92
N THR A 390 5.35 24.79 -48.80
CA THR A 390 6.62 25.36 -49.23
C THR A 390 7.63 25.57 -48.10
N GLU A 391 7.23 25.33 -46.84
CA GLU A 391 8.02 25.58 -45.62
C GLU A 391 8.43 27.05 -45.40
N LEU A 392 8.00 27.95 -46.27
CA LEU A 392 8.24 29.38 -46.16
C LEU A 392 7.39 30.00 -45.04
N PRO A 393 7.81 31.14 -44.46
CA PRO A 393 6.95 31.95 -43.60
C PRO A 393 5.55 32.12 -44.19
N ASN A 394 4.53 31.79 -43.39
CA ASN A 394 3.15 32.03 -43.78
C ASN A 394 2.79 33.51 -43.61
N ARG A 395 1.54 33.86 -43.94
CA ARG A 395 1.02 35.23 -43.78
C ARG A 395 1.24 35.78 -42.36
N ALA A 396 1.03 35.02 -41.30
CA ALA A 396 1.16 35.52 -39.94
C ALA A 396 2.62 35.85 -39.59
N LEU A 397 3.55 34.94 -39.86
CA LEU A 397 4.97 35.16 -39.56
C LEU A 397 5.56 36.28 -40.44
N PHE A 398 5.26 36.26 -41.74
CA PHE A 398 5.78 37.25 -42.68
C PHE A 398 5.38 38.68 -42.29
N PHE A 399 4.11 38.93 -42.00
CA PHE A 399 3.65 40.27 -41.63
C PHE A 399 4.20 40.72 -40.25
N SER A 400 4.43 39.79 -39.31
CA SER A 400 5.13 40.12 -38.06
C SER A 400 6.57 40.56 -38.31
N HIS A 401 7.28 39.95 -39.27
CA HIS A 401 8.61 40.40 -39.70
C HIS A 401 8.56 41.73 -40.43
N LEU A 402 7.56 41.96 -41.28
CA LEU A 402 7.36 43.24 -41.97
C LEU A 402 7.16 44.39 -40.98
N ASP A 403 6.31 44.23 -39.97
CA ASP A 403 6.09 45.25 -38.93
C ASP A 403 7.41 45.60 -38.23
N LYS A 404 8.18 44.59 -37.82
CA LYS A 404 9.49 44.78 -37.17
C LYS A 404 10.48 45.48 -38.10
N ALA A 405 10.52 45.10 -39.38
CA ALA A 405 11.43 45.67 -40.37
C ALA A 405 11.09 47.14 -40.67
N ILE A 406 9.81 47.49 -40.81
CA ILE A 406 9.37 48.89 -40.98
C ILE A 406 9.79 49.73 -39.78
N GLN A 407 9.56 49.26 -38.55
CA GLN A 407 9.97 49.98 -37.34
C GLN A 407 11.49 50.22 -37.30
N LEU A 408 12.29 49.23 -37.72
CA LEU A 408 13.74 49.36 -37.80
C LEU A 408 14.18 50.34 -38.89
N ALA A 409 13.61 50.23 -40.09
CA ALA A 409 13.86 51.06 -41.25
C ALA A 409 13.60 52.55 -40.97
N LEU A 410 12.45 52.87 -40.35
CA LEU A 410 12.10 54.24 -39.98
C LEU A 410 13.07 54.83 -38.94
N ARG A 411 13.51 54.02 -37.96
CA ARG A 411 14.49 54.45 -36.94
C ARG A 411 15.87 54.70 -37.55
N GLN A 412 16.30 53.85 -38.47
CA GLN A 412 17.63 53.92 -39.08
C GLN A 412 17.68 54.80 -40.35
N ARG A 413 16.53 55.32 -40.80
CA ARG A 413 16.37 56.04 -42.08
C ARG A 413 16.91 55.24 -43.28
N GLN A 414 16.72 53.93 -43.24
CA GLN A 414 17.07 53.02 -44.33
C GLN A 414 15.80 52.57 -45.03
N PRO A 415 15.69 52.70 -46.36
CA PRO A 415 14.50 52.25 -47.06
C PRO A 415 14.45 50.72 -47.14
N LEU A 416 13.23 50.20 -47.19
CA LEU A 416 12.93 48.80 -47.46
C LEU A 416 11.94 48.70 -48.63
N ALA A 417 11.85 47.52 -49.25
CA ALA A 417 10.84 47.22 -50.25
C ALA A 417 10.04 45.96 -49.89
N LEU A 418 8.76 46.00 -50.26
CA LEU A 418 7.84 44.88 -50.19
C LEU A 418 7.39 44.54 -51.63
N MET A 419 7.46 43.26 -51.96
CA MET A 419 6.97 42.72 -53.22
C MET A 419 5.80 41.78 -52.98
N PHE A 420 4.78 41.90 -53.81
CA PHE A 420 3.72 40.91 -54.00
C PHE A 420 3.93 40.23 -55.34
N ILE A 421 3.90 38.91 -55.35
CA ILE A 421 4.25 38.07 -56.49
C ILE A 421 3.10 37.08 -56.69
N ASP A 422 2.52 37.03 -57.87
CA ASP A 422 1.50 36.04 -58.23
C ASP A 422 1.94 35.26 -59.46
N LEU A 423 1.79 33.93 -59.40
CA LEU A 423 2.13 33.06 -60.53
C LEU A 423 1.05 33.10 -61.60
N ASP A 424 1.42 33.63 -62.75
CA ASP A 424 0.52 33.74 -63.88
C ASP A 424 0.09 32.37 -64.38
N LYS A 425 -1.22 32.20 -64.56
CA LYS A 425 -1.84 30.98 -65.14
C LYS A 425 -1.50 29.70 -64.35
N PHE A 426 -1.30 29.79 -63.04
CA PHE A 426 -1.12 28.61 -62.19
C PHE A 426 -2.35 27.69 -62.19
N LYS A 427 -3.57 28.24 -62.14
CA LYS A 427 -4.82 27.45 -62.12
C LYS A 427 -4.94 26.42 -63.27
N PRO A 428 -4.70 26.79 -64.55
CA PRO A 428 -4.63 25.82 -65.65
C PRO A 428 -3.66 24.66 -65.45
N VAL A 429 -2.54 24.85 -64.73
CA VAL A 429 -1.61 23.76 -64.41
C VAL A 429 -2.29 22.73 -63.51
N ASN A 430 -2.99 23.19 -62.47
CA ASN A 430 -3.78 22.32 -61.59
C ASN A 430 -4.91 21.61 -62.33
N ASP A 431 -5.64 22.35 -63.17
CA ASP A 431 -6.79 21.82 -63.90
C ASP A 431 -6.36 20.75 -64.94
N THR A 432 -5.15 20.89 -65.51
CA THR A 432 -4.64 19.98 -66.56
C THR A 432 -3.85 18.79 -66.01
N HIS A 433 -3.03 19.01 -64.99
CA HIS A 433 -2.06 18.03 -64.49
C HIS A 433 -2.35 17.54 -63.05
N GLY A 434 -3.40 18.08 -62.42
CA GLY A 434 -3.81 17.75 -61.07
C GLY A 434 -3.07 18.53 -59.99
N HIS A 435 -3.70 18.64 -58.81
CA HIS A 435 -3.19 19.40 -57.67
C HIS A 435 -1.79 18.97 -57.21
N GLY A 436 -1.46 17.67 -57.26
CA GLY A 436 -0.14 17.20 -56.84
C GLY A 436 1.01 17.73 -57.70
N VAL A 437 0.79 17.99 -58.99
CA VAL A 437 1.78 18.61 -59.87
C VAL A 437 1.92 20.10 -59.57
N GLY A 438 0.79 20.79 -59.33
CA GLY A 438 0.82 22.19 -58.89
C GLY A 438 1.54 22.39 -57.56
N ASP A 439 1.34 21.49 -56.60
CA ASP A 439 2.01 21.53 -55.31
C ASP A 439 3.54 21.42 -55.46
N ARG A 440 4.01 20.47 -56.28
CA ARG A 440 5.44 20.34 -56.61
C ARG A 440 5.98 21.55 -57.36
N LEU A 441 5.18 22.16 -58.24
CA LEU A 441 5.55 23.39 -58.93
C LEU A 441 5.71 24.55 -57.94
N LEU A 442 4.80 24.71 -56.97
CA LEU A 442 4.91 25.74 -55.92
C LEU A 442 6.16 25.57 -55.07
N ILE A 443 6.52 24.33 -54.71
CA ILE A 443 7.77 24.02 -54.00
C ILE A 443 8.99 24.42 -54.86
N ALA A 444 8.99 24.08 -56.15
CA ALA A 444 10.09 24.41 -57.05
C ALA A 444 10.23 25.92 -57.28
N VAL A 445 9.10 26.64 -57.36
CA VAL A 445 9.03 28.11 -57.42
C VAL A 445 9.62 28.73 -56.15
N ALA A 446 9.20 28.27 -54.97
CA ALA A 446 9.70 28.75 -53.68
C ALA A 446 11.22 28.61 -53.59
N ARG A 447 11.75 27.41 -53.85
CA ARG A 447 13.20 27.14 -53.85
C ARG A 447 13.96 28.00 -54.86
N ARG A 448 13.39 28.21 -56.05
CA ARG A 448 14.05 29.03 -57.09
C ARG A 448 14.12 30.50 -56.67
N MET A 449 13.06 31.04 -56.07
CA MET A 449 13.10 32.41 -55.57
C MET A 449 14.07 32.56 -54.40
N GLU A 450 14.03 31.64 -53.44
CA GLU A 450 14.94 31.64 -52.27
C GLU A 450 16.42 31.61 -52.70
N ALA A 451 16.77 30.82 -53.72
CA ALA A 451 18.13 30.76 -54.27
C ALA A 451 18.59 32.06 -54.98
N ARG A 452 17.68 32.99 -55.28
CA ARG A 452 17.99 34.31 -55.87
C ARG A 452 18.00 35.44 -54.84
N LEU A 453 17.53 35.17 -53.63
CA LEU A 453 17.44 36.13 -52.53
C LEU A 453 18.67 36.06 -51.63
N ARG A 454 18.98 37.18 -50.97
CA ARG A 454 20.07 37.23 -49.97
C ARG A 454 19.56 36.65 -48.65
N ALA A 455 20.47 36.22 -47.79
CA ALA A 455 20.13 35.73 -46.44
C ALA A 455 19.40 36.76 -45.56
N SER A 456 19.52 38.06 -45.88
CA SER A 456 18.78 39.14 -45.22
C SER A 456 17.34 39.27 -45.69
N ASP A 457 17.02 38.78 -46.88
CA ASP A 457 15.72 38.96 -47.51
C ASP A 457 14.77 37.88 -47.00
N ILE A 458 13.49 38.23 -46.84
CA ILE A 458 12.49 37.32 -46.31
C ILE A 458 11.48 37.05 -47.41
N ILE A 459 11.29 35.79 -47.73
CA ILE A 459 10.23 35.33 -48.63
C ILE A 459 9.14 34.63 -47.82
N GLY A 460 7.88 34.80 -48.21
CA GLY A 460 6.75 34.13 -47.61
C GLY A 460 5.72 33.71 -48.66
N ARG A 461 4.88 32.74 -48.31
CA ARG A 461 3.71 32.34 -49.11
C ARG A 461 2.45 32.69 -48.34
N ILE A 462 1.59 33.54 -48.91
CA ILE A 462 0.40 34.06 -48.21
C ILE A 462 -0.88 33.29 -48.53
N GLY A 463 -0.89 32.54 -49.63
CA GLY A 463 -1.97 31.62 -50.01
C GLY A 463 -1.95 31.31 -51.50
N GLY A 464 -2.48 30.15 -51.91
CA GLY A 464 -2.59 29.79 -53.32
C GLY A 464 -1.27 29.89 -54.09
N ASP A 465 -1.26 30.71 -55.13
CA ASP A 465 -0.14 31.06 -56.01
C ASP A 465 0.52 32.41 -55.66
N GLU A 466 0.19 32.99 -54.51
CA GLU A 466 0.69 34.29 -54.06
C GLU A 466 1.88 34.16 -53.08
N PHE A 467 2.97 34.82 -53.44
CA PHE A 467 4.19 34.95 -52.66
C PHE A 467 4.46 36.42 -52.34
N VAL A 468 5.23 36.65 -51.28
CA VAL A 468 5.65 37.97 -50.83
C VAL A 468 7.13 37.96 -50.54
N VAL A 469 7.82 39.06 -50.87
CA VAL A 469 9.25 39.23 -50.57
C VAL A 469 9.45 40.56 -49.88
N LEU A 470 10.13 40.53 -48.74
CA LEU A 470 10.59 41.69 -48.00
C LEU A 470 12.10 41.84 -48.21
N LEU A 471 12.50 42.98 -48.74
CA LEU A 471 13.88 43.42 -48.83
C LEU A 471 14.12 44.45 -47.71
N PRO A 472 14.65 44.06 -46.54
CA PRO A 472 14.74 44.96 -45.40
C PRO A 472 15.79 46.06 -45.57
N LEU A 473 16.72 45.90 -46.52
CA LEU A 473 17.83 46.82 -46.78
C LEU A 473 18.01 47.01 -48.28
N ILE A 474 17.61 48.17 -48.81
CA ILE A 474 17.82 48.54 -50.21
C ILE A 474 18.55 49.88 -50.32
N SER A 475 19.30 50.06 -51.40
CA SER A 475 19.98 51.34 -51.70
C SER A 475 19.03 52.38 -52.30
N GLY A 476 17.89 51.94 -52.83
CA GLY A 476 16.88 52.79 -53.47
C GLY A 476 15.96 51.99 -54.39
N ARG A 477 15.13 52.71 -55.15
CA ARG A 477 14.12 52.11 -56.04
C ARG A 477 14.70 51.15 -57.08
N ASP A 478 15.80 51.52 -57.72
CA ASP A 478 16.41 50.73 -58.79
C ASP A 478 16.99 49.40 -58.27
N ASP A 479 17.47 49.38 -57.02
CA ASP A 479 17.98 48.17 -56.36
C ASP A 479 16.84 47.18 -56.12
N ALA A 480 15.74 47.64 -55.53
CA ALA A 480 14.54 46.82 -55.31
C ALA A 480 13.92 46.33 -56.63
N HIS A 481 13.85 47.19 -57.65
CA HIS A 481 13.37 46.82 -58.98
C HIS A 481 14.30 45.80 -59.65
N GLY A 482 15.62 45.93 -59.51
CA GLY A 482 16.60 44.97 -60.04
C GLY A 482 16.41 43.56 -59.46
N VAL A 483 16.18 43.46 -58.14
CA VAL A 483 15.85 42.18 -57.49
C VAL A 483 14.53 41.61 -58.03
N ALA A 484 13.49 42.44 -58.16
CA ALA A 484 12.20 42.01 -58.68
C ALA A 484 12.30 41.49 -60.14
N VAL A 485 13.07 42.17 -60.99
CA VAL A 485 13.31 41.73 -62.37
C VAL A 485 14.06 40.40 -62.39
N THR A 486 15.08 40.25 -61.54
CA THR A 486 15.85 39.00 -61.41
C THR A 486 14.93 37.83 -61.02
N LEU A 487 14.01 38.04 -60.08
CA LEU A 487 13.02 37.02 -59.72
C LEU A 487 12.06 36.71 -60.87
N CYS A 488 11.55 37.73 -61.56
CA CYS A 488 10.66 37.56 -62.71
C CYS A 488 11.33 36.75 -63.84
N GLU A 489 12.58 37.05 -64.16
CA GLU A 489 13.38 36.32 -65.15
C GLU A 489 13.65 34.86 -64.72
N ALA A 490 14.03 34.64 -63.46
CA ALA A 490 14.26 33.29 -62.94
C ALA A 490 12.98 32.43 -62.97
N LEU A 491 11.81 33.02 -62.74
CA LEU A 491 10.54 32.30 -62.79
C LEU A 491 10.09 31.99 -64.22
N ARG A 492 10.58 32.71 -65.23
CA ARG A 492 10.29 32.44 -66.66
C ARG A 492 11.01 31.19 -67.17
N GLU A 493 12.11 30.79 -66.54
CA GLU A 493 12.80 29.55 -66.89
C GLU A 493 11.88 28.33 -66.68
N PRO A 494 11.86 27.33 -67.59
CA PRO A 494 11.01 26.15 -67.40
C PRO A 494 11.30 25.40 -66.08
N PHE A 495 10.27 24.82 -65.48
CA PHE A 495 10.37 23.97 -64.30
C PHE A 495 10.27 22.50 -64.69
N ALA A 496 11.26 21.71 -64.30
CA ALA A 496 11.19 20.26 -64.37
C ALA A 496 10.44 19.73 -63.14
N VAL A 497 9.22 19.24 -63.33
CA VAL A 497 8.38 18.67 -62.29
C VAL A 497 7.98 17.27 -62.71
N ASP A 498 8.51 16.26 -62.02
CA ASP A 498 8.44 14.85 -62.42
C ASP A 498 8.96 14.60 -63.85
N HIS A 499 8.06 14.22 -64.76
CA HIS A 499 8.32 13.98 -66.18
C HIS A 499 7.85 15.13 -67.07
N LEU A 500 7.34 16.21 -66.47
CA LEU A 500 6.79 17.37 -67.18
C LEU A 500 7.79 18.54 -67.17
N THR A 501 7.76 19.31 -68.24
CA THR A 501 8.41 20.62 -68.31
C THR A 501 7.32 21.68 -68.36
N LEU A 502 7.19 22.45 -67.27
CA LEU A 502 6.13 23.44 -67.08
C LEU A 502 6.70 24.85 -67.22
N GLY A 503 6.02 25.69 -67.99
CA GLY A 503 6.32 27.12 -68.09
C GLY A 503 5.29 27.91 -67.28
N VAL A 504 5.77 28.72 -66.34
CA VAL A 504 4.98 29.75 -65.65
C VAL A 504 5.70 31.09 -65.76
N SER A 505 4.96 32.18 -65.54
CA SER A 505 5.52 33.51 -65.36
C SER A 505 5.01 34.11 -64.06
N ALA A 506 5.50 35.28 -63.67
CA ALA A 506 5.01 35.96 -62.48
C ALA A 506 4.69 37.43 -62.77
N SER A 507 3.59 37.88 -62.16
CA SER A 507 3.25 39.30 -62.06
C SER A 507 3.72 39.81 -60.70
N ILE A 508 4.60 40.81 -60.69
CA ILE A 508 5.23 41.33 -59.46
C ILE A 508 4.85 42.79 -59.24
N GLY A 509 4.33 43.11 -58.06
CA GLY A 509 4.05 44.46 -57.59
C GLY A 509 5.01 44.87 -56.50
N LEU A 510 5.58 46.07 -56.59
CA LEU A 510 6.60 46.54 -55.66
C LEU A 510 6.19 47.86 -54.98
N ALA A 511 6.33 47.94 -53.66
CA ALA A 511 6.15 49.16 -52.89
C ALA A 511 7.32 49.41 -51.92
N LEU A 512 7.64 50.69 -51.67
CA LEU A 512 8.78 51.09 -50.85
C LEU A 512 8.32 51.80 -49.57
N CYS A 513 9.02 51.54 -48.48
CA CYS A 513 8.91 52.29 -47.24
C CYS A 513 10.20 53.10 -47.03
N PRO A 514 10.12 54.40 -46.70
CA PRO A 514 8.90 55.17 -46.39
C PRO A 514 8.18 55.80 -47.60
N GLU A 515 8.72 55.70 -48.82
CA GLU A 515 8.24 56.46 -49.99
C GLU A 515 6.73 56.34 -50.28
N HIS A 516 6.18 55.12 -50.18
CA HIS A 516 4.76 54.87 -50.47
C HIS A 516 3.92 54.75 -49.20
N ALA A 517 4.44 54.12 -48.16
CA ALA A 517 3.78 53.94 -46.87
C ALA A 517 4.78 53.65 -45.75
N GLU A 518 4.41 54.04 -44.53
CA GLU A 518 5.15 53.76 -43.28
C GLU A 518 4.44 52.73 -42.39
N GLU A 519 3.32 52.18 -42.84
CA GLU A 519 2.53 51.16 -42.14
C GLU A 519 2.42 49.89 -42.99
N SER A 520 2.52 48.72 -42.36
CA SER A 520 2.55 47.43 -43.05
C SER A 520 1.31 47.17 -43.90
N GLN A 521 0.13 47.47 -43.39
CA GLN A 521 -1.13 47.25 -44.09
C GLN A 521 -1.27 48.13 -45.34
N ALA A 522 -0.87 49.40 -45.25
CA ALA A 522 -0.87 50.32 -46.39
C ALA A 522 0.19 49.93 -47.42
N LEU A 523 1.39 49.56 -46.97
CA LEU A 523 2.48 49.13 -47.86
C LEU A 523 2.12 47.86 -48.64
N ALA A 524 1.53 46.87 -47.95
CA ALA A 524 1.03 45.65 -48.57
C ALA A 524 -0.09 45.93 -49.57
N HIS A 525 -1.03 46.81 -49.23
CA HIS A 525 -2.09 47.22 -50.15
C HIS A 525 -1.53 47.86 -51.43
N TYR A 526 -0.49 48.69 -51.33
CA TYR A 526 0.14 49.31 -52.50
C TYR A 526 0.96 48.33 -53.34
N ALA A 527 1.65 47.37 -52.72
CA ALA A 527 2.34 46.31 -53.44
C ALA A 527 1.35 45.41 -54.18
N ASP A 528 0.24 45.03 -53.54
CA ASP A 528 -0.85 44.24 -54.14
C ASP A 528 -1.52 44.96 -55.32
N GLN A 529 -1.83 46.25 -55.18
CA GLN A 529 -2.34 47.05 -56.30
C GLN A 529 -1.37 47.11 -57.49
N ALA A 530 -0.07 47.24 -57.22
CA ALA A 530 0.94 47.24 -58.26
C ALA A 530 1.04 45.87 -58.96
N MET A 531 0.89 44.77 -58.22
CA MET A 531 0.88 43.41 -58.75
C MET A 531 -0.34 43.19 -59.64
N TYR A 532 -1.52 43.67 -59.21
CA TYR A 532 -2.73 43.62 -60.01
C TYR A 532 -2.59 44.43 -61.32
N LEU A 533 -1.96 45.62 -61.27
CA LEU A 533 -1.62 46.38 -62.47
C LEU A 533 -0.63 45.63 -63.39
N ALA A 534 0.31 44.86 -62.84
CA ALA A 534 1.20 44.01 -63.64
C ALA A 534 0.39 42.95 -64.41
N LYS A 535 -0.62 42.34 -63.78
CA LYS A 535 -1.54 41.39 -64.42
C LYS A 535 -2.34 42.05 -65.56
N GLU A 536 -2.91 43.23 -65.31
CA GLU A 536 -3.70 43.97 -66.32
C GLU A 536 -2.86 44.44 -67.52
N ARG A 537 -1.60 44.80 -67.28
CA ARG A 537 -0.67 45.24 -68.33
C ARG A 537 -0.15 44.10 -69.20
N GLY A 538 -0.64 42.87 -69.02
CA GLY A 538 -0.30 41.72 -69.85
C GLY A 538 0.55 40.67 -69.17
N ARG A 539 0.67 40.70 -67.83
CA ARG A 539 1.41 39.71 -67.02
C ARG A 539 2.93 39.67 -67.30
N ASP A 540 3.64 38.75 -66.66
CA ASP A 540 5.08 38.48 -66.86
C ASP A 540 5.96 39.74 -66.74
N ARG A 541 5.76 40.51 -65.66
CA ARG A 541 6.45 41.81 -65.47
C ARG A 541 6.45 42.27 -64.02
N VAL A 542 7.31 43.24 -63.77
CA VAL A 542 7.37 44.01 -62.54
C VAL A 542 6.66 45.35 -62.75
N VAL A 543 5.90 45.80 -61.76
CA VAL A 543 5.33 47.15 -61.68
C VAL A 543 5.65 47.72 -60.31
N VAL A 544 6.26 48.91 -60.28
CA VAL A 544 6.41 49.64 -59.02
C VAL A 544 5.18 50.50 -58.79
N TYR A 545 4.64 50.51 -57.57
CA TYR A 545 3.53 51.38 -57.21
C TYR A 545 3.85 52.85 -57.55
N GLY A 546 2.86 53.58 -58.06
CA GLY A 546 3.01 54.96 -58.54
C GLY A 546 3.60 55.12 -59.95
N GLU A 547 4.11 54.04 -60.58
CA GLU A 547 4.70 54.09 -61.91
C GLU A 547 3.63 54.22 -63.03
N GLY A 548 3.49 55.44 -63.55
CA GLY A 548 2.51 55.81 -64.58
C GLY A 548 1.55 56.94 -64.20
N ARG A 549 1.51 57.36 -62.92
CA ARG A 549 0.91 58.64 -62.53
C ARG A 549 1.91 59.74 -62.83
N ARG A 550 1.82 60.38 -64.01
CA ARG A 550 2.51 61.66 -64.27
C ARG A 550 2.23 62.60 -63.10
N ARG A 551 3.27 63.06 -62.40
CA ARG A 551 3.19 64.25 -61.54
C ARG A 551 2.55 65.36 -62.38
N ARG A 552 1.35 65.78 -62.01
CA ARG A 552 0.81 67.07 -62.43
C ARG A 552 1.28 68.13 -61.45
#